data_AF-A0A1Y6FAU8-F1
#
_entry.id   AF-A0A1Y6FAU8-F1
#
_cell.length_a   1.000
_cell.length_b   1.000
_cell.length_c   1.000
_cell.angle_alpha   90.00
_cell.angle_beta   90.00
_cell.angle_gamma   90.00
#
_symmetry.space_group_name_H-M   'P 1'
#
loop_
_entity.id
_entity.type
_entity.pdbx_description
1 polymer ?
#
loop_
_entity_poly.entity_id
_entity_poly.type
_entity_poly.pdbx_seq_one_letter_code
_entity_poly.pdbx_strand_id
1 'polypeptide(L)' 'METYDPNKNTTEVRQASPRKMNLRVLTVSLIGIVVVFAVLFFVFGMMQPAST' A
#
# COMPACT_ATOMS: atom_id res chain seq x y z
N MET A 1 -23.11 5.65 30.06
CA MET A 1 -21.89 5.65 29.20
C MET A 1 -21.56 7.11 28.98
N GLU A 2 -20.36 7.60 29.33
CA GLU A 2 -20.00 8.97 28.96
C GLU A 2 -19.86 9.04 27.43
N THR A 3 -20.57 9.99 26.81
CA THR A 3 -20.68 10.09 25.35
C THR A 3 -19.43 10.68 24.71
N TYR A 4 -18.61 11.40 25.50
CA TYR A 4 -17.40 12.04 25.05
C TYR A 4 -16.38 12.06 26.20
N ASP A 5 -15.20 11.51 25.94
CA ASP A 5 -14.05 11.60 26.86
C ASP A 5 -12.99 12.47 26.17
N PRO A 6 -12.79 13.72 26.64
CA PRO A 6 -11.85 14.66 26.02
C PRO A 6 -10.39 14.22 26.14
N ASN A 7 -10.09 13.25 27.02
CA ASN A 7 -8.72 12.78 27.23
C ASN A 7 -8.32 11.68 26.25
N LYS A 8 -9.26 11.18 25.42
CA LYS A 8 -8.96 10.12 24.45
C LYS A 8 -8.18 10.66 23.25
N ASN A 9 -7.16 9.89 22.87
CA ASN A 9 -6.39 10.14 21.66
C ASN A 9 -7.27 9.86 20.41
N THR A 10 -7.07 10.64 19.35
CA THR A 10 -7.67 10.41 18.01
C THR A 10 -7.58 8.96 17.51
N THR A 11 -6.56 8.21 17.90
CA THR A 11 -6.36 6.79 17.56
C THR A 11 -7.34 5.88 18.30
N GLU A 12 -7.59 6.13 19.58
CA GLU A 12 -8.58 5.39 20.39
C GLU A 12 -10.01 5.71 19.96
N VAL A 13 -10.31 6.99 19.69
CA VAL A 13 -11.63 7.42 19.22
C VAL A 13 -11.97 6.80 17.86
N ARG A 14 -10.98 6.67 16.97
CA ARG A 14 -11.15 6.10 15.62
C ARG A 14 -11.02 4.58 15.56
N GLN A 15 -10.83 3.91 16.70
CA GLN A 15 -10.54 2.48 16.77
C GLN A 15 -9.39 2.06 15.82
N ALA A 16 -8.45 2.98 15.59
CA ALA A 16 -7.35 2.74 14.68
C ALA A 16 -6.23 1.99 15.41
N SER A 17 -5.72 0.91 14.81
CA SER A 17 -4.58 0.18 15.39
C SER A 17 -3.28 0.98 15.18
N PRO A 18 -2.52 1.32 16.25
CA PRO A 18 -1.23 1.99 16.12
C PRO A 18 -0.20 1.14 15.37
N ARG A 19 -0.41 -0.18 15.26
CA ARG A 19 0.48 -1.08 14.52
C ARG A 19 0.32 -0.98 13.00
N LYS A 20 -0.72 -0.28 12.48
CA LYS A 20 -0.99 0.00 11.05
C LYS A 20 -0.59 -1.13 10.08
N MET A 21 -0.76 -2.39 10.51
CA MET A 21 -0.11 -3.52 9.86
C MET A 21 -0.73 -3.79 8.48
N ASN A 22 -2.05 -3.61 8.37
CA ASN A 22 -2.78 -3.75 7.11
C ASN A 22 -2.36 -2.71 6.07
N LEU A 23 -2.16 -1.45 6.48
CA LEU A 23 -1.69 -0.39 5.58
C LEU A 23 -0.26 -0.71 5.11
N ARG A 24 0.61 -1.14 6.03
CA ARG A 24 2.00 -1.50 5.69
C ARG A 24 2.05 -2.68 4.72
N VAL A 25 1.25 -3.72 4.96
CA VAL A 25 1.15 -4.88 4.06
C VAL A 25 0.60 -4.46 2.70
N LEU A 26 -0.46 -3.65 2.66
CA LEU A 26 -1.05 -3.14 1.43
C LEU A 26 -0.04 -2.32 0.60
N THR A 27 0.70 -1.42 1.24
CA THR A 27 1.69 -0.59 0.54
C THR A 27 2.85 -1.43 0.02
N VAL A 28 3.37 -2.37 0.82
CA VAL A 28 4.48 -3.24 0.40
C VAL A 28 4.06 -4.17 -0.73
N SER A 29 2.85 -4.76 -0.67
CA SER A 29 2.34 -5.62 -1.74
C SER A 29 2.08 -4.86 -3.03
N LEU A 30 1.53 -3.64 -2.95
CA LEU A 30 1.33 -2.78 -4.11
C LEU A 30 2.65 -2.43 -4.80
N ILE A 31 3.67 -2.05 -4.02
CA ILE A 31 5.01 -1.76 -4.57
C ILE A 31 5.57 -3.00 -5.28
N GLY A 32 5.44 -4.19 -4.68
CA GLY A 32 5.89 -5.44 -5.30
C GLY A 32 5.24 -5.69 -6.66
N ILE A 33 3.91 -5.51 -6.76
CA ILE A 33 3.18 -5.67 -8.02
C ILE A 33 3.68 -4.67 -9.07
N VAL A 34 3.81 -3.38 -8.72
CA VAL A 34 4.30 -2.35 -9.63
C VAL A 34 5.70 -2.67 -10.16
N VAL A 35 6.61 -3.12 -9.28
CA VAL A 35 7.97 -3.51 -9.67
C VAL A 35 7.96 -4.70 -10.64
N VAL A 36 7.15 -5.73 -10.38
CA VAL A 36 7.02 -6.89 -11.28
C VAL A 36 6.54 -6.45 -12.66
N PHE A 37 5.50 -5.61 -12.74
CA PHE A 37 5.01 -5.11 -14.02
C PHE A 37 6.04 -4.24 -14.74
N ALA A 38 6.79 -3.40 -14.02
CA ALA A 38 7.85 -2.60 -14.63
C ALA A 38 8.93 -3.49 -15.26
N VAL A 39 9.38 -4.53 -14.55
CA VAL A 39 10.35 -5.51 -15.09
C VAL A 39 9.80 -6.19 -16.34
N LEU A 40 8.55 -6.69 -16.28
CA LEU A 40 7.91 -7.33 -17.44
C LEU A 40 7.81 -6.38 -18.64
N PHE A 41 7.45 -5.12 -18.40
CA PHE A 41 7.35 -4.11 -19.45
C PHE A 41 8.69 -3.85 -20.14
N PHE A 42 9.77 -3.70 -19.36
CA PHE A 42 11.11 -3.51 -19.92
C PHE A 42 11.60 -4.73 -20.69
N VAL A 43 11.46 -5.93 -20.13
CA VAL A 43 11.85 -7.18 -20.78
C VAL A 43 11.07 -7.35 -22.09
N PHE A 44 9.76 -7.14 -22.06
CA PHE A 44 8.92 -7.20 -23.26
C PHE A 44 9.41 -6.22 -24.33
N GLY A 45 9.66 -4.95 -23.97
CA GLY A 45 10.17 -3.95 -24.92
C GLY A 45 11.54 -4.29 -25.50
N MET A 46 12.43 -4.92 -24.74
CA MET A 46 13.73 -5.38 -25.24
C MET A 46 13.62 -6.60 -26.17
N MET A 47 12.57 -7.41 -26.02
CA MET A 47 12.34 -8.60 -26.83
C MET A 47 11.49 -8.32 -28.08
N GLN A 48 10.88 -7.14 -28.18
CA GLN A 48 10.13 -6.77 -29.37
C GLN A 48 11.08 -6.59 -30.56
N PRO A 49 10.84 -7.29 -31.69
CA PRO A 49 11.60 -7.05 -32.90
C PRO A 49 11.38 -5.61 -33.37
N ALA A 50 12.40 -5.03 -34.00
CA ALA A 50 12.29 -3.71 -34.61
C ALA A 50 11.07 -3.72 -35.54
N SER A 51 10.11 -2.83 -35.26
CA SER A 51 8.91 -2.71 -36.08
C SER A 51 9.35 -2.23 -37.47
N THR A 52 9.09 -3.06 -38.49
CA THR A 52 9.32 -2.75 -39.90
C THR A 52 8.26 -1.80 -40.42
#